data_AF-A0AAW6FJD7-F1
#
_entry.id   AF-A0AAW6FJD7-F1
#
_cell.length_a   1.000
_cell.length_b   1.000
_cell.length_c   1.000
_cell.angle_alpha   90.00
_cell.angle_beta   90.00
_cell.angle_gamma   90.00
#
_symmetry.space_group_name_H-M   'P 1'
#
loop_
_entity.id
_entity.type
_entity.pdbx_description
1 polymer ?
#
loop_
_entity_poly.entity_id
_entity_poly.type
_entity_poly.pdbx_seq_one_letter_code
_entity_poly.pdbx_strand_id
1 'polypeptide(L)'
;MTSLFILQLVCCVITAMLALQLAMASLQVRWKVWRYEISRWILVASMLFFSVHYLLQMLHGLRAQGTDVGAAFNILFYTPVAFAITLSIINIESTGSKVRRYCLRGMMAYILIAIVFVIGMFKSQSLHIGNMLYVMLGLFVASMAYFIFIIRKETKARRQKLMENFGSDLIPYVRYSQASIIQLYFAAGLLPVAILFNTLLYIIGPLILLSVIFFVHTFSVQPLIFLYSPASSGILPLLPSVTSKIRIYMRNFLFP
;
A
#
# COMPACT_ATOMS: atom_id res chain seq x y z
N MET A 1 6.62 -29.06 -5.18
CA MET A 1 5.65 -28.72 -4.11
C MET A 1 6.32 -28.03 -2.92
N THR A 2 7.44 -28.56 -2.40
CA THR A 2 8.17 -28.00 -1.24
C THR A 2 8.65 -26.55 -1.42
N SER A 3 9.25 -26.19 -2.56
CA SER A 3 9.82 -24.84 -2.76
C SER A 3 8.76 -23.72 -2.83
N LEU A 4 7.58 -23.98 -3.39
CA LEU A 4 6.49 -22.99 -3.46
C LEU A 4 5.90 -22.72 -2.07
N PHE A 5 5.71 -23.79 -1.29
CA PHE A 5 5.26 -23.71 0.09
C PHE A 5 6.24 -22.90 0.95
N ILE A 6 7.54 -23.15 0.82
CA ILE A 6 8.58 -22.39 1.53
C ILE A 6 8.51 -20.91 1.16
N LEU A 7 8.36 -20.56 -0.13
CA LEU A 7 8.23 -19.17 -0.55
C LEU A 7 6.99 -18.51 0.07
N GLN A 8 5.84 -19.20 0.08
CA GLN A 8 4.61 -18.69 0.69
C GLN A 8 4.73 -18.50 2.21
N LEU A 9 5.39 -19.43 2.90
CA LEU A 9 5.67 -19.33 4.33
C LEU A 9 6.57 -18.13 4.63
N VAL A 10 7.65 -17.96 3.86
CA VAL A 10 8.57 -16.82 4.00
C VAL A 10 7.83 -15.50 3.75
N CYS A 11 7.01 -15.41 2.69
CA CYS A 11 6.19 -14.23 2.42
C CYS A 11 5.18 -13.96 3.56
N CYS A 12 4.54 -15.01 4.10
CA CYS A 12 3.60 -14.92 5.21
C CYS A 12 4.27 -14.36 6.48
N VAL A 13 5.43 -14.92 6.86
CA VAL A 13 6.16 -14.48 8.05
C VAL A 13 6.67 -13.06 7.87
N ILE A 14 7.29 -12.73 6.72
CA ILE A 14 7.80 -11.38 6.47
C ILE A 14 6.67 -10.36 6.48
N THR A 15 5.53 -10.62 5.83
CA THR A 15 4.41 -9.68 5.85
C THR A 15 3.83 -9.49 7.26
N ALA A 16 3.76 -10.55 8.08
CA ALA A 16 3.41 -10.43 9.50
C ALA A 16 4.42 -9.59 10.31
N MET A 17 5.72 -9.81 10.08
CA MET A 17 6.79 -9.02 10.72
C MET A 17 6.71 -7.53 10.33
N LEU A 18 6.42 -7.22 9.06
CA LEU A 18 6.23 -5.85 8.59
C LEU A 18 5.01 -5.18 9.24
N ALA A 19 3.91 -5.92 9.42
CA ALA A 19 2.74 -5.43 10.15
C ALA A 19 3.10 -5.07 11.60
N LEU A 20 3.84 -5.95 12.27
CA LEU A 20 4.31 -5.73 13.64
C LEU A 20 5.27 -4.53 13.72
N GLN A 21 6.21 -4.40 12.77
CA GLN A 21 7.13 -3.28 12.71
C GLN A 21 6.37 -1.93 12.60
N LEU A 22 5.36 -1.87 11.73
CA LEU A 22 4.51 -0.67 11.59
C LEU A 22 3.75 -0.38 12.89
N ALA A 23 3.17 -1.39 13.53
CA ALA A 23 2.44 -1.22 14.79
C ALA A 23 3.36 -0.75 15.92
N MET A 24 4.54 -1.34 16.06
CA MET A 24 5.54 -0.94 17.06
C MET A 24 6.06 0.48 16.83
N ALA A 25 6.26 0.88 15.57
CA ALA A 25 6.62 2.25 15.23
C ALA A 25 5.54 3.27 15.65
N SER A 26 4.26 2.87 15.77
CA SER A 26 3.21 3.76 16.30
C SER A 26 3.35 4.05 17.80
N LEU A 27 3.99 3.14 18.55
CA LEU A 27 4.22 3.27 19.98
C LEU A 27 5.45 4.13 20.29
N GLN A 28 6.44 4.12 19.40
CA GLN A 28 7.69 4.89 19.53
C GLN A 28 7.48 6.39 19.22
N VAL A 29 6.44 6.75 18.47
CA VAL A 29 6.17 8.15 18.07
C VAL A 29 5.45 8.89 19.20
N ARG A 30 6.15 9.88 19.79
CA ARG A 30 5.63 10.72 20.89
C ARG A 30 4.46 11.62 20.47
N TRP A 31 4.49 12.16 19.24
CA TRP A 31 3.47 13.08 18.72
C TRP A 31 2.77 12.48 17.51
N LYS A 32 1.54 11.98 17.72
CA LYS A 32 0.76 11.31 16.68
C LYS A 32 0.09 12.31 15.75
N VAL A 33 0.43 12.26 14.46
CA VAL A 33 -0.30 13.00 13.42
C VAL A 33 -1.42 12.12 12.87
N TRP A 34 -2.66 12.54 13.06
CA TRP A 34 -3.86 11.75 12.74
C TRP A 34 -3.84 11.10 11.35
N ARG A 35 -3.57 11.88 10.30
CA ARG A 35 -3.53 11.35 8.92
C ARG A 35 -2.42 10.33 8.71
N TYR A 36 -1.26 10.57 9.33
CA TYR A 36 -0.14 9.65 9.24
C TYR A 36 -0.47 8.31 9.90
N GLU A 37 -1.08 8.36 11.08
CA GLU A 37 -1.48 7.16 11.81
C GLU A 37 -2.58 6.40 11.08
N ILE A 38 -3.57 7.07 10.47
CA ILE A 38 -4.54 6.41 9.58
C ILE A 38 -3.82 5.64 8.46
N SER A 39 -2.89 6.30 7.76
CA SER A 39 -2.11 5.65 6.70
C SER A 39 -1.32 4.45 7.21
N ARG A 40 -0.74 4.55 8.41
CA ARG A 40 0.00 3.47 9.08
C ARG A 40 -0.92 2.28 9.37
N TRP A 41 -2.09 2.50 9.95
CA TRP A 41 -3.03 1.42 10.26
C TRP A 41 -3.61 0.77 9.00
N ILE A 42 -3.82 1.54 7.92
CA ILE A 42 -4.16 0.97 6.61
C ILE A 42 -3.02 0.07 6.09
N LEU A 43 -1.75 0.46 6.26
CA LEU A 43 -0.61 -0.39 5.90
C LEU A 43 -0.51 -1.64 6.78
N VAL A 44 -0.73 -1.53 8.10
CA VAL A 44 -0.80 -2.69 9.01
C VAL A 44 -1.88 -3.67 8.55
N ALA A 45 -3.09 -3.18 8.29
CA ALA A 45 -4.19 -4.00 7.79
C ALA A 45 -3.84 -4.66 6.44
N SER A 46 -3.18 -3.93 5.54
CA SER A 46 -2.71 -4.44 4.25
C SER A 46 -1.72 -5.59 4.40
N MET A 47 -0.74 -5.46 5.30
CA MET A 47 0.27 -6.48 5.55
C MET A 47 -0.35 -7.73 6.21
N LEU A 48 -1.27 -7.55 7.16
CA LEU A 48 -2.02 -8.66 7.76
C LEU A 48 -2.90 -9.37 6.72
N PHE A 49 -3.55 -8.62 5.83
CA PHE A 49 -4.38 -9.20 4.77
C PHE A 49 -3.55 -10.04 3.79
N PHE A 50 -2.33 -9.61 3.45
CA PHE A 50 -1.38 -10.46 2.70
C PHE A 50 -0.94 -11.70 3.49
N SER A 51 -0.66 -11.58 4.78
CA SER A 51 -0.30 -12.73 5.61
C SER A 51 -1.44 -13.77 5.64
N VAL A 52 -2.68 -13.33 5.85
CA VAL A 52 -3.87 -14.20 5.78
C VAL A 52 -4.03 -14.82 4.40
N HIS A 53 -3.80 -14.06 3.33
CA HIS A 53 -3.84 -14.57 1.97
C HIS A 53 -2.84 -15.74 1.76
N TYR A 54 -1.57 -15.55 2.16
CA TYR A 54 -0.57 -16.62 2.05
C TYR A 54 -0.90 -17.83 2.91
N LEU A 55 -1.44 -17.60 4.12
CA LEU A 55 -1.91 -18.68 4.99
C LEU A 55 -3.05 -19.47 4.34
N LEU A 56 -4.06 -18.80 3.79
CA LEU A 56 -5.17 -19.43 3.10
C LEU A 56 -4.72 -20.24 1.88
N GLN A 57 -3.70 -19.76 1.15
CA GLN A 57 -3.11 -20.51 0.05
C GLN A 57 -2.40 -21.78 0.49
N MET A 58 -1.70 -21.74 1.63
CA MET A 58 -1.03 -22.90 2.21
C MET A 58 -2.03 -23.92 2.77
N LEU A 59 -3.07 -23.47 3.46
CA LEU A 59 -4.07 -24.35 4.10
C LEU A 59 -4.99 -25.04 3.09
N HIS A 60 -5.51 -24.31 2.11
CA HIS A 60 -6.47 -24.85 1.14
C HIS A 60 -5.81 -25.34 -0.16
N GLY A 61 -4.49 -25.19 -0.29
CA GLY A 61 -3.76 -25.59 -1.49
C GLY A 61 -4.30 -24.92 -2.76
N LEU A 62 -4.78 -23.67 -2.69
CA LEU A 62 -5.46 -23.00 -3.81
C LEU A 62 -4.62 -22.98 -5.10
N ARG A 63 -3.29 -22.93 -4.97
CA ARG A 63 -2.35 -23.02 -6.09
C ARG A 63 -2.13 -24.44 -6.62
N ALA A 64 -2.41 -25.46 -5.82
CA ALA A 64 -2.36 -26.87 -6.22
C ALA A 64 -3.65 -27.32 -6.93
N GLN A 65 -4.77 -26.62 -6.73
CA GLN A 65 -6.05 -26.92 -7.38
C GLN A 65 -6.07 -26.54 -8.88
N GLY A 66 -5.29 -25.53 -9.28
CA GLY A 66 -5.21 -25.08 -10.66
C GLY A 66 -4.40 -23.80 -10.78
N THR A 67 -3.70 -23.62 -11.90
CA THR A 67 -2.94 -22.39 -12.18
C THR A 67 -3.85 -21.18 -12.34
N ASP A 68 -5.04 -21.41 -12.89
CA ASP A 68 -6.12 -20.44 -13.06
C ASP A 68 -6.80 -20.06 -11.73
N VAL A 69 -7.09 -21.04 -10.88
CA VAL A 69 -7.68 -20.81 -9.55
C VAL A 69 -6.74 -19.97 -8.69
N GLY A 70 -5.46 -20.36 -8.61
CA GLY A 70 -4.45 -19.61 -7.88
C GLY A 70 -4.29 -18.18 -8.40
N ALA A 71 -4.31 -17.98 -9.72
CA ALA A 71 -4.23 -16.66 -10.33
C ALA A 71 -5.45 -15.78 -10.04
N ALA A 72 -6.67 -16.34 -10.09
CA ALA A 72 -7.89 -15.62 -9.77
C ALA A 72 -7.91 -15.11 -8.32
N PHE A 73 -7.54 -15.97 -7.37
CA PHE A 73 -7.42 -15.59 -5.96
C PHE A 73 -6.28 -14.58 -5.74
N ASN A 74 -5.14 -14.70 -6.43
CA ASN A 74 -4.09 -13.68 -6.36
C ASN A 74 -4.62 -12.31 -6.78
N ILE A 75 -5.34 -12.22 -7.90
CA ILE A 75 -5.91 -10.94 -8.37
C ILE A 75 -6.87 -10.37 -7.30
N LEU A 76 -7.75 -11.22 -6.76
CA LEU A 76 -8.75 -10.80 -5.78
C LEU A 76 -8.12 -10.27 -4.49
N PHE A 77 -7.00 -10.84 -4.03
CA PHE A 77 -6.32 -10.38 -2.82
C PHE A 77 -5.30 -9.27 -3.08
N TYR A 78 -4.62 -9.26 -4.23
CA TYR A 78 -3.60 -8.27 -4.55
C TYR A 78 -4.22 -6.90 -4.88
N THR A 79 -5.39 -6.87 -5.51
CA THR A 79 -6.12 -5.63 -5.83
C THR A 79 -6.40 -4.76 -4.60
N PRO A 80 -7.13 -5.25 -3.56
CA PRO A 80 -7.47 -4.45 -2.39
C PRO A 80 -6.22 -4.03 -1.60
N VAL A 81 -5.17 -4.86 -1.57
CA VAL A 81 -3.92 -4.51 -0.89
C VAL A 81 -3.16 -3.40 -1.63
N ALA A 82 -2.99 -3.52 -2.94
CA ALA A 82 -2.35 -2.48 -3.74
C ALA A 82 -3.13 -1.15 -3.67
N PHE A 83 -4.45 -1.23 -3.65
CA PHE A 83 -5.32 -0.07 -3.41
C PHE A 83 -5.12 0.52 -2.01
N ALA A 84 -5.07 -0.29 -0.96
CA ALA A 84 -4.86 0.16 0.41
C ALA A 84 -3.48 0.81 0.60
N ILE A 85 -2.41 0.23 0.04
CA ILE A 85 -1.07 0.84 0.02
C ILE A 85 -1.10 2.19 -0.70
N THR A 86 -1.77 2.26 -1.86
CA THR A 86 -1.95 3.50 -2.63
C THR A 86 -2.69 4.55 -1.81
N LEU A 87 -3.75 4.16 -1.11
CA LEU A 87 -4.54 5.04 -0.26
C LEU A 87 -3.72 5.56 0.92
N SER A 88 -2.87 4.72 1.54
CA SER A 88 -1.95 5.13 2.60
C SER A 88 -0.99 6.23 2.14
N ILE A 89 -0.42 6.10 0.94
CA ILE A 89 0.47 7.12 0.36
C ILE A 89 -0.32 8.42 0.10
N ILE A 90 -1.40 8.33 -0.67
CA ILE A 90 -2.22 9.50 -1.05
C ILE A 90 -2.81 10.21 0.17
N ASN A 91 -3.14 9.49 1.24
CA ASN A 91 -3.68 10.10 2.45
C ASN A 91 -2.66 11.00 3.16
N ILE A 92 -1.37 10.75 3.02
CA ILE A 92 -0.32 11.67 3.48
C ILE A 92 -0.11 12.79 2.45
N GLU A 93 -0.12 12.46 1.16
CA GLU A 93 0.28 13.34 0.06
C GLU A 93 -0.79 14.38 -0.34
N SER A 94 -2.07 14.06 -0.19
CA SER A 94 -3.20 14.82 -0.76
C SER A 94 -4.19 15.34 0.31
N THR A 95 -5.20 16.10 -0.13
CA THR A 95 -6.30 16.58 0.72
C THR A 95 -7.37 15.51 0.94
N GLY A 96 -8.16 15.62 2.02
CA GLY A 96 -9.20 14.63 2.35
C GLY A 96 -10.26 14.43 1.25
N SER A 97 -10.65 15.49 0.54
CA SER A 97 -11.60 15.39 -0.58
C SER A 97 -11.06 14.60 -1.76
N LYS A 98 -9.77 14.75 -2.10
CA LYS A 98 -9.08 13.93 -3.11
C LYS A 98 -9.01 12.47 -2.67
N VAL A 99 -8.59 12.21 -1.44
CA VAL A 99 -8.51 10.86 -0.85
C VAL A 99 -9.85 10.13 -0.96
N ARG A 100 -10.96 10.79 -0.60
CA ARG A 100 -12.30 10.19 -0.72
C ARG A 100 -12.64 9.80 -2.15
N ARG A 101 -12.31 10.63 -3.15
CA ARG A 101 -12.55 10.30 -4.57
C ARG A 101 -11.72 9.12 -5.05
N TYR A 102 -10.45 9.06 -4.64
CA TYR A 102 -9.61 7.91 -4.96
C TYR A 102 -10.09 6.64 -4.26
N CYS A 103 -10.58 6.78 -3.03
CA CYS A 103 -11.15 5.68 -2.28
C CYS A 103 -12.37 5.09 -3.01
N LEU A 104 -13.33 5.95 -3.41
CA LEU A 104 -14.50 5.54 -4.17
C LEU A 104 -14.11 4.84 -5.48
N ARG A 105 -13.18 5.41 -6.25
CA ARG A 105 -12.76 4.81 -7.53
C ARG A 105 -12.08 3.46 -7.36
N GLY A 106 -11.26 3.28 -6.33
CA GLY A 106 -10.64 1.98 -6.04
C GLY A 106 -11.63 0.93 -5.58
N MET A 107 -12.62 1.31 -4.75
CA MET A 107 -13.72 0.41 -4.38
C MET A 107 -14.53 -0.02 -5.61
N MET A 108 -14.85 0.91 -6.53
CA MET A 108 -15.56 0.55 -7.77
C MET A 108 -14.74 -0.41 -8.64
N ALA A 109 -13.43 -0.20 -8.77
CA ALA A 109 -12.55 -1.10 -9.51
C ALA A 109 -12.51 -2.51 -8.87
N TYR A 110 -12.45 -2.58 -7.54
CA TYR A 110 -12.46 -3.86 -6.83
C TYR A 110 -13.80 -4.59 -6.95
N ILE A 111 -14.92 -3.87 -6.79
CA ILE A 111 -16.26 -4.42 -6.99
C ILE A 111 -16.41 -4.97 -8.41
N LEU A 112 -15.92 -4.26 -9.42
CA LEU A 112 -15.97 -4.71 -10.81
C LEU A 112 -15.19 -6.01 -11.00
N ILE A 113 -13.98 -6.13 -10.44
CA ILE A 113 -13.18 -7.36 -10.48
C ILE A 113 -13.91 -8.51 -9.76
N ALA A 114 -14.51 -8.25 -8.60
CA ALA A 114 -15.27 -9.25 -7.86
C ALA A 114 -16.53 -9.71 -8.61
N ILE A 115 -17.24 -8.81 -9.29
CA ILE A 115 -18.40 -9.16 -10.13
C ILE A 115 -17.97 -10.07 -11.29
N VAL A 116 -16.87 -9.75 -11.97
CA VAL A 116 -16.35 -10.61 -13.06
C VAL A 116 -15.97 -11.99 -12.53
N PHE A 117 -15.35 -12.07 -11.35
CA PHE A 117 -15.04 -13.34 -10.69
C PHE A 117 -16.31 -14.16 -10.41
N VAL A 118 -17.34 -13.54 -9.83
CA VAL A 118 -18.62 -14.19 -9.51
C VAL A 118 -19.33 -14.68 -10.79
N ILE A 119 -19.38 -13.86 -11.84
CA ILE A 119 -19.93 -14.26 -13.15
C ILE A 119 -19.13 -15.43 -13.73
N GLY A 120 -17.80 -15.41 -13.60
CA GLY A 120 -16.91 -16.50 -14.01
C GLY A 120 -17.23 -17.82 -13.33
N MET A 121 -17.49 -17.79 -12.02
CA MET A 121 -17.92 -18.97 -11.26
C MET A 121 -19.28 -19.50 -11.73
N PHE A 122 -20.25 -18.61 -11.94
CA PHE A 122 -21.58 -19.02 -12.42
C PHE A 122 -21.55 -19.64 -13.83
N LYS A 123 -20.72 -19.11 -14.73
CA LYS A 123 -20.57 -19.66 -16.09
C LYS A 123 -19.87 -21.02 -16.11
N SER A 124 -18.86 -21.20 -15.26
CA SER A 124 -18.01 -22.38 -15.30
C SER A 124 -18.50 -23.50 -14.38
N GLN A 125 -19.50 -23.23 -13.52
CA GLN A 125 -20.03 -24.13 -12.48
C GLN A 125 -18.92 -24.77 -11.61
N SER A 126 -17.76 -24.13 -11.58
CA SER A 126 -16.52 -24.60 -10.97
C SER A 126 -15.62 -23.39 -10.69
N LEU A 127 -14.58 -23.60 -9.88
CA LEU A 127 -13.58 -22.57 -9.59
C LEU A 127 -12.64 -22.30 -10.78
N HIS A 128 -12.71 -23.13 -11.83
CA HIS A 128 -11.94 -22.97 -13.06
C HIS A 128 -12.59 -21.96 -13.99
N ILE A 129 -12.28 -20.69 -13.77
CA ILE A 129 -12.91 -19.52 -14.42
C ILE A 129 -12.53 -19.37 -15.91
N GLY A 130 -11.50 -20.08 -16.38
CA GLY A 130 -11.11 -20.12 -17.79
C GLY A 130 -10.85 -18.73 -18.38
N ASN A 131 -11.51 -18.40 -19.50
CA ASN A 131 -11.31 -17.14 -20.22
C ASN A 131 -11.64 -15.87 -19.41
N MET A 132 -12.53 -15.97 -18.42
CA MET A 132 -12.89 -14.82 -17.57
C MET A 132 -11.73 -14.37 -16.69
N LEU A 133 -10.72 -15.22 -16.47
CA LEU A 133 -9.48 -14.87 -15.77
C LEU A 133 -8.72 -13.76 -16.50
N TYR A 134 -8.67 -13.80 -17.84
CA TYR A 134 -8.00 -12.77 -18.64
C TYR A 134 -8.72 -11.42 -18.53
N VAL A 135 -10.05 -11.43 -18.40
CA VAL A 135 -10.84 -10.21 -18.16
C VAL A 135 -10.51 -9.63 -16.78
N MET A 136 -10.46 -10.47 -15.74
CA MET A 136 -10.03 -10.04 -14.40
C MET A 136 -8.61 -9.48 -14.43
N LEU A 137 -7.70 -10.12 -15.16
CA LEU A 137 -6.31 -9.68 -15.29
C LEU A 137 -6.22 -8.34 -16.03
N GLY A 138 -7.00 -8.14 -17.10
CA GLY A 138 -7.05 -6.86 -17.82
C GLY A 138 -7.52 -5.72 -16.92
N LEU A 139 -8.59 -5.94 -16.14
CA LEU A 139 -9.06 -4.99 -15.14
C LEU A 139 -8.01 -4.72 -14.05
N PHE A 140 -7.33 -5.78 -13.60
CA PHE A 140 -6.26 -5.67 -12.62
C PHE A 140 -5.09 -4.81 -13.12
N VAL A 141 -4.59 -5.07 -14.33
CA VAL A 141 -3.51 -4.29 -14.95
C VAL A 141 -3.91 -2.84 -15.13
N ALA A 142 -5.13 -2.58 -15.62
CA ALA A 142 -5.66 -1.22 -15.74
C ALA A 142 -5.71 -0.50 -14.38
N SER A 143 -6.13 -1.21 -13.32
CA SER A 143 -6.17 -0.67 -11.96
C SER A 143 -4.76 -0.35 -11.42
N MET A 144 -3.77 -1.21 -11.67
CA MET A 144 -2.38 -0.97 -11.27
C MET A 144 -1.78 0.24 -11.99
N ALA A 145 -2.00 0.35 -13.30
CA ALA A 145 -1.56 1.50 -14.08
C ALA A 145 -2.17 2.81 -13.56
N TYR A 146 -3.46 2.78 -13.22
CA TYR A 146 -4.16 3.91 -12.61
C TYR A 146 -3.58 4.30 -11.24
N PHE A 147 -3.28 3.33 -10.38
CA PHE A 147 -2.66 3.61 -9.07
C PHE A 147 -1.27 4.21 -9.21
N ILE A 148 -0.41 3.64 -10.07
CA ILE A 148 0.92 4.20 -10.36
C ILE A 148 0.79 5.66 -10.83
N PHE A 149 -0.12 5.93 -11.76
CA PHE A 149 -0.36 7.28 -12.29
C PHE A 149 -0.77 8.27 -11.19
N ILE A 150 -1.68 7.90 -10.29
CA ILE A 150 -2.11 8.80 -9.21
C ILE A 150 -0.98 9.09 -8.23
N ILE A 151 -0.27 8.05 -7.78
CA ILE A 151 0.86 8.24 -6.84
C ILE A 151 1.88 9.16 -7.50
N ARG A 152 2.23 8.92 -8.77
CA ARG A 152 3.15 9.78 -9.55
C ARG A 152 2.72 11.25 -9.53
N LYS A 153 1.43 11.50 -9.79
CA LYS A 153 0.85 12.84 -9.86
C LYS A 153 0.88 13.55 -8.51
N GLU A 154 0.40 12.91 -7.46
CA GLU A 154 0.27 13.54 -6.14
C GLU A 154 1.63 13.70 -5.44
N THR A 155 2.53 12.71 -5.53
CA THR A 155 3.89 12.83 -4.98
C THR A 155 4.71 13.91 -5.69
N LYS A 156 4.58 14.07 -7.01
CA LYS A 156 5.24 15.17 -7.75
C LYS A 156 4.71 16.53 -7.30
N ALA A 157 3.39 16.66 -7.18
CA ALA A 157 2.75 17.91 -6.75
C ALA A 157 3.14 18.30 -5.32
N ARG A 158 3.22 17.32 -4.39
CA ARG A 158 3.70 17.58 -3.03
C ARG A 158 5.18 17.94 -2.99
N ARG A 159 6.02 17.23 -3.73
CA ARG A 159 7.46 17.50 -3.79
C ARG A 159 7.73 18.95 -4.19
N GLN A 160 7.05 19.43 -5.22
CA GLN A 160 7.22 20.80 -5.68
C GLN A 160 6.93 21.81 -4.55
N LYS A 161 5.80 21.62 -3.85
CA LYS A 161 5.46 22.46 -2.69
C LYS A 161 6.46 22.36 -1.54
N LEU A 162 7.04 21.18 -1.29
CA LEU A 162 8.05 21.01 -0.24
C LEU A 162 9.34 21.75 -0.59
N MET A 163 9.77 21.68 -1.85
CA MET A 163 10.99 22.34 -2.34
C MET A 163 10.84 23.87 -2.32
N GLU A 164 9.66 24.39 -2.67
CA GLU A 164 9.36 25.82 -2.62
C GLU A 164 9.36 26.38 -1.18
N ASN A 165 8.93 25.57 -0.18
CA ASN A 165 8.73 26.06 1.19
C ASN A 165 9.90 25.78 2.16
N PHE A 166 10.69 24.72 1.94
CA PHE A 166 11.67 24.23 2.93
C PHE A 166 13.11 24.10 2.41
N GLY A 167 13.36 24.36 1.13
CA GLY A 167 14.73 24.41 0.59
C GLY A 167 15.56 23.13 0.80
N SER A 168 16.87 23.30 1.08
CA SER A 168 17.89 22.25 1.13
C SER A 168 17.72 21.22 2.25
N ASP A 169 17.08 21.61 3.34
CA ASP A 169 17.10 20.87 4.62
C ASP A 169 16.29 19.57 4.55
N LEU A 170 15.36 19.48 3.59
CA LEU A 170 14.49 18.32 3.40
C LEU A 170 14.87 17.45 2.19
N ILE A 171 15.88 17.85 1.42
CA ILE A 171 16.30 17.14 0.20
C ILE A 171 16.66 15.67 0.45
N PRO A 172 17.43 15.30 1.49
CA PRO A 172 17.79 13.91 1.74
C PRO A 172 16.55 13.04 1.97
N TYR A 173 15.61 13.49 2.82
CA TYR A 173 14.37 12.77 3.08
C TYR A 173 13.56 12.55 1.79
N VAL A 174 13.34 13.60 1.03
CA VAL A 174 12.55 13.53 -0.19
C VAL A 174 13.15 12.54 -1.18
N ARG A 175 14.49 12.42 -1.25
CA ARG A 175 15.17 11.41 -2.08
C ARG A 175 14.94 9.98 -1.58
N TYR A 176 15.08 9.74 -0.27
CA TYR A 176 14.82 8.41 0.32
C TYR A 176 13.38 7.95 0.10
N SER A 177 12.40 8.83 0.33
CA SER A 177 10.97 8.53 0.08
C SER A 177 10.67 8.29 -1.41
N GLN A 178 11.34 9.02 -2.32
CA GLN A 178 11.18 8.78 -3.74
C GLN A 178 11.75 7.44 -4.19
N ALA A 179 12.91 7.04 -3.67
CA ALA A 179 13.51 5.76 -3.99
C ALA A 179 12.55 4.61 -3.63
N SER A 180 11.91 4.67 -2.46
CA SER A 180 10.97 3.64 -2.02
C SER A 180 9.68 3.60 -2.86
N ILE A 181 9.15 4.77 -3.23
CA ILE A 181 7.98 4.86 -4.12
C ILE A 181 8.32 4.35 -5.54
N ILE A 182 9.54 4.62 -6.04
CA ILE A 182 9.98 4.12 -7.35
C ILE A 182 10.08 2.60 -7.35
N GLN A 183 10.67 2.01 -6.30
CA GLN A 183 10.70 0.54 -6.16
C GLN A 183 9.29 -0.04 -6.14
N LEU A 184 8.34 0.61 -5.46
CA LEU A 184 6.95 0.17 -5.41
C LEU A 184 6.28 0.19 -6.80
N TYR A 185 6.65 1.11 -7.69
CA TYR A 185 6.18 1.10 -9.08
C TYR A 185 6.68 -0.12 -9.85
N PHE A 186 7.95 -0.48 -9.68
CA PHE A 186 8.50 -1.70 -10.28
C PHE A 186 7.79 -2.94 -9.74
N ALA A 187 7.56 -3.01 -8.42
CA ALA A 187 6.83 -4.11 -7.81
C ALA A 187 5.39 -4.22 -8.34
N ALA A 188 4.67 -3.10 -8.46
CA ALA A 188 3.32 -3.06 -9.00
C ALA A 188 3.26 -3.44 -10.49
N GLY A 189 4.27 -3.06 -11.29
CA GLY A 189 4.39 -3.44 -12.70
C GLY A 189 4.76 -4.91 -12.91
N LEU A 190 5.52 -5.52 -11.99
CA LEU A 190 5.89 -6.94 -12.03
C LEU A 190 4.79 -7.87 -11.49
N LEU A 191 3.84 -7.35 -10.71
CA LEU A 191 2.76 -8.13 -10.11
C LEU A 191 1.92 -8.93 -11.14
N PRO A 192 1.45 -8.34 -12.26
CA PRO A 192 0.71 -9.09 -13.28
C PRO A 192 1.52 -10.23 -13.89
N VAL A 193 2.83 -10.04 -14.09
CA VAL A 193 3.73 -11.07 -14.61
C VAL A 193 3.87 -12.21 -13.60
N ALA A 194 3.99 -11.89 -12.31
CA ALA A 194 4.04 -12.88 -11.23
C ALA A 194 2.75 -13.71 -11.10
N ILE A 195 1.59 -13.11 -11.43
CA ILE A 195 0.30 -13.80 -11.40
C ILE A 195 0.19 -14.81 -12.55
N LEU A 196 0.67 -14.46 -13.75
CA LEU A 196 0.60 -15.31 -14.93
C LEU A 196 1.60 -16.47 -14.92
N PHE A 197 2.80 -16.25 -14.37
CA PHE A 197 3.91 -17.21 -14.49
C PHE A 197 4.39 -17.70 -13.13
N ASN A 198 3.99 -18.92 -12.76
CA ASN A 198 4.45 -19.56 -11.51
C ASN A 198 5.96 -19.77 -11.45
N THR A 199 6.63 -20.03 -12.59
CA THR A 199 8.09 -20.20 -12.64
C THR A 199 8.82 -18.89 -12.35
N LEU A 200 8.30 -17.76 -12.86
CA LEU A 200 8.87 -16.44 -12.61
C LEU A 200 8.58 -15.93 -11.20
N LEU A 201 7.56 -16.47 -10.52
CA LEU A 201 7.23 -16.12 -9.14
C LEU A 201 8.42 -16.30 -8.18
N TYR A 202 9.28 -17.29 -8.41
CA TYR A 202 10.46 -17.52 -7.58
C TYR A 202 11.48 -16.39 -7.65
N ILE A 203 11.52 -15.65 -8.76
CA ILE A 203 12.43 -14.52 -8.97
C ILE A 203 11.72 -13.21 -8.63
N ILE A 204 10.51 -13.04 -9.14
CA ILE A 204 9.73 -11.81 -9.00
C ILE A 204 9.17 -11.66 -7.58
N GLY A 205 8.77 -12.74 -6.92
CA GLY A 205 8.22 -12.74 -5.57
C GLY A 205 9.17 -12.11 -4.54
N PRO A 206 10.43 -12.57 -4.44
CA PRO A 206 11.44 -11.94 -3.60
C PRO A 206 11.70 -10.47 -3.93
N LEU A 207 11.69 -10.09 -5.22
CA LEU A 207 11.87 -8.68 -5.63
C LEU A 207 10.71 -7.78 -5.18
N ILE A 208 9.47 -8.25 -5.32
CA ILE A 208 8.28 -7.56 -4.81
C ILE A 208 8.40 -7.43 -3.29
N LEU A 209 8.77 -8.51 -2.59
CA LEU A 209 8.89 -8.53 -1.14
C LEU A 209 9.95 -7.54 -0.65
N LEU A 210 11.11 -7.50 -1.30
CA LEU A 210 12.18 -6.53 -1.03
C LEU A 210 11.68 -5.09 -1.18
N SER A 211 10.93 -4.81 -2.24
CA SER A 211 10.33 -3.49 -2.45
C SER A 211 9.34 -3.12 -1.34
N VAL A 212 8.50 -4.05 -0.89
CA VAL A 212 7.55 -3.81 0.21
C VAL A 212 8.28 -3.60 1.54
N ILE A 213 9.32 -4.39 1.82
CA ILE A 213 10.17 -4.21 3.01
C ILE A 213 10.79 -2.80 3.01
N PHE A 214 11.42 -2.41 1.91
CA PHE A 214 12.07 -1.09 1.81
C PHE A 214 11.06 0.06 1.97
N PHE A 215 9.88 -0.08 1.36
CA PHE A 215 8.80 0.88 1.53
C PHE A 215 8.30 0.98 2.97
N VAL A 216 8.00 -0.15 3.61
CA VAL A 216 7.51 -0.19 5.01
C VAL A 216 8.57 0.34 5.97
N HIS A 217 9.84 0.01 5.75
CA HIS A 217 10.94 0.52 6.56
C HIS A 217 11.06 2.05 6.42
N THR A 218 11.09 2.56 5.18
CA THR A 218 11.11 4.01 4.91
C THR A 218 9.94 4.72 5.59
N PHE A 219 8.72 4.16 5.48
CA PHE A 219 7.53 4.70 6.14
C PHE A 219 7.62 4.65 7.67
N SER A 220 8.18 3.60 8.26
CA SER A 220 8.24 3.47 9.71
C SER A 220 9.20 4.46 10.34
N VAL A 221 10.35 4.68 9.69
CA VAL A 221 11.44 5.53 10.19
C VAL A 221 11.15 7.02 10.01
N GLN A 222 10.34 7.38 9.01
CA GLN A 222 10.17 8.76 8.61
C GLN A 222 9.71 9.74 9.71
N PRO A 223 8.68 9.43 10.50
CA PRO A 223 8.22 10.32 11.57
C PRO A 223 9.25 10.47 12.68
N LEU A 224 10.06 9.44 12.91
CA LEU A 224 11.08 9.42 13.94
C LEU A 224 12.20 10.41 13.58
N ILE A 225 12.63 10.43 12.31
CA ILE A 225 13.64 11.38 11.82
C ILE A 225 13.14 12.83 11.94
N PHE A 226 11.88 13.10 11.60
CA PHE A 226 11.30 14.44 11.76
C PHE A 226 11.29 14.91 13.22
N LEU A 227 11.14 14.00 14.19
CA LEU A 227 11.14 14.35 15.61
C LEU A 227 12.54 14.54 16.19
N TYR A 228 13.56 13.90 15.61
CA TYR A 228 14.95 13.94 16.11
C TYR A 228 15.88 14.89 15.32
N SER A 229 15.48 15.39 14.15
CA SER A 229 16.28 16.36 13.40
C SER A 229 16.15 17.78 13.96
N PRO A 230 17.26 18.47 14.31
CA PRO A 230 17.22 19.82 14.92
C PRO A 230 16.62 20.90 13.99
N ALA A 231 16.50 20.63 12.69
CA ALA A 231 15.83 21.50 11.71
C ALA A 231 14.29 21.50 11.82
N SER A 232 13.69 20.61 12.62
CA SER A 232 12.24 20.43 12.71
C SER A 232 11.52 21.35 13.71
N SER A 233 12.26 22.17 14.45
CA SER A 233 11.70 23.21 15.34
C SER A 233 10.75 24.16 14.60
N GLY A 234 10.92 24.34 13.28
CA GLY A 234 10.00 25.08 12.39
C GLY A 234 9.02 24.22 11.57
N ILE A 235 9.14 22.88 11.57
CA ILE A 235 8.35 21.96 10.71
C ILE A 235 7.12 21.39 11.44
N LEU A 236 7.16 21.35 12.78
CA LEU A 236 6.07 20.87 13.64
C LEU A 236 4.69 21.55 13.39
N PRO A 237 4.58 22.82 12.93
CA PRO A 237 3.30 23.44 12.62
C PRO A 237 2.65 23.00 11.28
N LEU A 238 3.35 22.28 10.39
CA LEU A 238 2.95 22.14 8.97
C LEU A 238 2.62 20.71 8.51
N LEU A 239 2.74 19.69 9.37
CA LEU A 239 1.92 18.47 9.21
C LEU A 239 0.46 18.86 9.44
N PRO A 240 -0.45 18.49 8.53
CA PRO A 240 -1.64 19.28 8.21
C PRO A 240 -2.47 19.65 9.45
N SER A 241 -2.38 20.93 9.82
CA SER A 241 -3.48 21.74 10.36
C SER A 241 -4.34 21.06 11.46
N VAL A 242 -3.77 20.85 12.65
CA VAL A 242 -4.58 20.71 13.88
C VAL A 242 -4.07 21.60 15.02
N THR A 243 -2.89 22.20 14.94
CA THR A 243 -2.34 23.05 16.00
C THR A 243 -2.77 24.53 15.90
N SER A 244 -3.14 25.04 14.71
CA SER A 244 -3.64 26.43 14.60
C SER A 244 -5.11 26.58 14.97
N LYS A 245 -5.96 25.60 14.65
CA LYS A 245 -7.38 25.63 15.04
C LYS A 245 -7.60 25.39 16.53
N ILE A 246 -6.81 24.54 17.19
CA ILE A 246 -6.93 24.32 18.65
C ILE A 246 -6.41 25.52 19.43
N ARG A 247 -5.36 26.21 18.97
CA ARG A 247 -4.87 27.43 19.63
C ARG A 247 -5.84 28.61 19.53
N ILE A 248 -6.60 28.71 18.43
CA ILE A 248 -7.64 29.74 18.27
C ILE A 248 -8.92 29.36 19.03
N TYR A 249 -9.31 28.07 19.06
CA TYR A 249 -10.47 27.62 19.84
C TYR A 249 -10.25 27.68 21.35
N MET A 250 -9.04 27.38 21.84
CA MET A 250 -8.70 27.47 23.27
C MET A 250 -8.50 28.92 23.74
N ARG A 251 -8.07 29.84 22.87
CA ARG A 251 -7.93 31.26 23.23
C ARG A 251 -9.28 31.97 23.40
N ASN A 252 -10.30 31.57 22.64
CA ASN A 252 -11.65 32.15 22.74
C ASN A 252 -12.56 31.47 23.78
N PHE A 253 -12.08 30.43 24.47
CA PHE A 253 -12.87 29.69 25.48
C PHE A 253 -12.33 29.85 26.91
N LEU A 254 -11.06 30.24 27.07
CA LEU A 254 -10.41 30.36 28.39
C LEU A 254 -10.22 31.80 28.87
N PHE A 255 -10.52 32.80 28.06
CA PHE A 255 -10.54 34.20 28.48
C PHE A 255 -11.74 34.89 27.82
N PRO A 256 -12.84 35.14 28.54
CA PRO A 256 -13.84 36.11 28.09
C PRO A 256 -13.24 37.52 28.02
#